data_AF-A0A0G1C3I9-F1
#
_entry.id   AF-A0A0G1C3I9-F1
#
_cell.length_a   1.000
_cell.length_b   1.000
_cell.length_c   1.000
_cell.angle_alpha   90.00
_cell.angle_beta   90.00
_cell.angle_gamma   90.00
#
_symmetry.space_group_name_H-M   'P 1'
#
loop_
_entity.id
_entity.type
_entity.pdbx_description
1 polymer ?
#
loop_
_entity_poly.entity_id
_entity_poly.type
_entity_poly.pdbx_seq_one_letter_code
_entity_poly.pdbx_strand_id
1 'polypeptide(L)'
;MPAQNVRRVDEDGVYSHIYNKGVEGRIIFADEEDYQVFLGYLKDYLTAPVSPESAKKEFTVNGRIFRGVPHQPKNYFNKVELVAYSLMPNHFHLLVHQITKGSSQSFIRSLCTRYSMYFNKKYQRTGALFQGPYKSVQIKDVSPLLYLSHYLHHGGDYSSYQEFLGLKETAWVKPKVVLSFFNKSENKSFKGTTGYKHFVEKYQLDSKEKELLQGVILESESEHLERRNPELAGSKPSKELHSDTVSVLEPWLKVPEFITAAVAIFILLFTLGIRNIWAFSAKTQITKTQIAAVPSPTPAVSGIEDTKPDPAPQDKIMVAIKITDGAESVNVRQEPAVKSQKIGEAKDGETFEFVSVNSGWYEVKLTDGSSGFISARYLEVVGENN
;
A
#
# COMPACT_ATOMS: atom_id res chain seq x y z
N MET A 1 5.93 16.11 20.94
CA MET A 1 4.75 15.57 20.22
C MET A 1 5.17 14.30 19.49
N PRO A 2 4.33 13.25 19.40
CA PRO A 2 4.66 12.09 18.58
C PRO A 2 4.85 12.53 17.12
N ALA A 3 5.76 11.88 16.40
CA ALA A 3 5.98 12.18 14.98
C ALA A 3 4.68 11.95 14.18
N GLN A 4 4.50 12.72 13.11
CA GLN A 4 3.34 12.62 12.23
C GLN A 4 3.16 11.18 11.72
N ASN A 5 1.89 10.77 11.55
CA ASN A 5 1.50 9.46 11.00
C ASN A 5 2.02 8.24 11.78
N VAL A 6 2.32 8.42 13.07
CA VAL A 6 2.66 7.31 14.00
C VAL A 6 1.45 6.83 14.79
N ARG A 7 0.43 7.69 14.97
CA ARG A 7 -0.82 7.31 15.63
C ARG A 7 -1.67 6.50 14.66
N ARG A 8 -1.99 5.27 15.06
CA ARG A 8 -2.74 4.31 14.25
C ARG A 8 -4.21 4.39 14.60
N VAL A 9 -5.06 4.40 13.58
CA VAL A 9 -6.48 4.17 13.75
C VAL A 9 -6.68 2.67 13.87
N ASP A 10 -7.41 2.25 14.90
CA ASP A 10 -7.57 0.85 15.26
C ASP A 10 -9.06 0.48 15.33
N GLU A 11 -9.66 0.45 14.14
CA GLU A 11 -11.07 0.19 13.89
C GLU A 11 -11.21 -0.87 12.79
N ASP A 12 -12.36 -1.54 12.73
CA ASP A 12 -12.67 -2.50 11.66
C ASP A 12 -13.02 -1.75 10.36
N GLY A 13 -12.72 -2.37 9.21
CA GLY A 13 -13.09 -1.86 7.88
C GLY A 13 -12.28 -0.65 7.39
N VAL A 14 -11.18 -0.27 8.06
CA VAL A 14 -10.42 0.92 7.69
C VAL A 14 -9.41 0.66 6.58
N TYR A 15 -9.35 1.57 5.61
CA TYR A 15 -8.27 1.61 4.63
C TYR A 15 -7.13 2.50 5.14
N SER A 16 -5.89 2.14 4.83
CA SER A 16 -4.73 2.92 5.22
C SER A 16 -3.59 2.82 4.20
N HIS A 17 -2.94 3.94 3.96
CA HIS A 17 -1.63 3.98 3.33
C HIS A 17 -0.57 3.74 4.41
N ILE A 18 0.15 2.64 4.27
CA ILE A 18 1.21 2.21 5.19
C ILE A 18 2.56 2.26 4.49
N TYR A 19 3.57 2.70 5.23
CA TYR A 19 4.88 3.01 4.68
C TYR A 19 6.03 2.80 5.65
N ASN A 20 7.20 2.40 5.15
CA ASN A 20 8.44 2.45 5.93
C ASN A 20 9.70 2.68 5.06
N LYS A 21 10.68 3.42 5.61
CA LYS A 21 11.97 3.77 4.98
C LYS A 21 13.11 3.00 5.62
N GLY A 22 14.14 2.69 4.84
CA GLY A 22 15.44 2.30 5.37
C GLY A 22 16.06 3.40 6.22
N VAL A 23 16.77 3.03 7.28
CA VAL A 23 17.55 3.98 8.08
C VAL A 23 18.53 4.74 7.20
N GLU A 24 18.69 6.06 7.42
CA GLU A 24 19.68 6.88 6.68
C GLU A 24 19.48 6.86 5.15
N GLY A 25 18.26 6.60 4.67
CA GLY A 25 17.97 6.46 3.24
C GLY A 25 18.48 5.16 2.61
N ARG A 26 18.88 4.18 3.43
CA ARG A 26 19.45 2.89 3.03
C ARG A 26 18.56 2.14 2.06
N ILE A 27 19.20 1.61 1.03
CA ILE A 27 18.61 0.61 0.13
C ILE A 27 18.26 -0.64 0.96
N ILE A 28 16.98 -0.95 1.02
CA ILE A 28 16.42 -2.13 1.67
C ILE A 28 16.10 -3.23 0.66
N PHE A 29 16.08 -2.94 -0.65
CA PHE A 29 16.01 -3.92 -1.73
C PHE A 29 17.19 -3.70 -2.69
N ALA A 30 18.30 -4.39 -2.46
CA ALA A 30 19.54 -4.19 -3.21
C ALA A 30 19.63 -5.05 -4.48
N ASP A 31 18.89 -6.17 -4.52
CA ASP A 31 18.82 -7.08 -5.66
C ASP A 31 17.41 -7.69 -5.81
N GLU A 32 17.18 -8.44 -6.89
CA GLU A 32 15.91 -9.10 -7.21
C GLU A 32 15.44 -10.02 -6.08
N GLU A 33 16.36 -10.74 -5.44
CA GLU A 33 16.02 -11.71 -4.39
C GLU A 33 15.38 -11.00 -3.19
N ASP A 34 15.85 -9.81 -2.84
CA ASP A 34 15.27 -9.00 -1.77
C ASP A 34 13.80 -8.67 -2.02
N TYR A 35 13.45 -8.28 -3.26
CA TYR A 35 12.07 -8.02 -3.66
C TYR A 35 11.25 -9.31 -3.57
N GLN A 36 11.75 -10.42 -4.11
CA GLN A 36 11.05 -11.71 -4.10
C GLN A 36 10.82 -12.23 -2.67
N VAL A 37 11.79 -12.07 -1.76
CA VAL A 37 11.64 -12.48 -0.37
C VAL A 37 10.59 -11.63 0.34
N PHE A 38 10.57 -10.32 0.12
CA PHE A 38 9.55 -9.44 0.71
C PHE A 38 8.15 -9.78 0.20
N LEU A 39 7.98 -9.97 -1.11
CA LEU A 39 6.73 -10.41 -1.73
C LEU A 39 6.32 -11.81 -1.24
N GLY A 40 7.28 -12.72 -1.05
CA GLY A 40 7.06 -14.03 -0.45
C GLY A 40 6.51 -13.94 0.97
N TYR A 41 7.02 -13.01 1.78
CA TYR A 41 6.50 -12.79 3.13
C TYR A 41 5.09 -12.19 3.12
N LEU A 42 4.79 -11.26 2.21
CA LEU A 42 3.41 -10.77 2.01
C LEU A 42 2.47 -11.93 1.66
N LYS A 43 2.86 -12.77 0.69
CA LYS A 43 2.12 -13.97 0.31
C LYS A 43 1.87 -14.91 1.49
N ASP A 44 2.89 -15.24 2.27
CA ASP A 44 2.80 -16.12 3.44
C ASP A 44 1.80 -15.59 4.48
N TYR A 45 1.83 -14.28 4.72
CA TYR A 45 0.97 -13.64 5.71
C TYR A 45 -0.49 -13.49 5.25
N LEU A 46 -0.74 -13.35 3.95
CA LEU A 46 -2.02 -12.92 3.41
C LEU A 46 -2.75 -14.00 2.59
N THR A 47 -2.15 -15.17 2.39
CA THR A 47 -2.80 -16.33 1.77
C THR A 47 -3.43 -17.22 2.83
N ALA A 48 -4.50 -17.94 2.49
CA ALA A 48 -5.12 -18.91 3.38
C ALA A 48 -4.08 -19.89 3.95
N PRO A 49 -4.07 -20.12 5.28
CA PRO A 49 -3.14 -21.06 5.88
C PRO A 49 -3.46 -22.48 5.43
N VAL A 50 -2.41 -23.30 5.29
CA VAL A 50 -2.53 -24.73 5.03
C VAL A 50 -3.25 -25.39 6.20
N SER A 51 -4.14 -26.36 5.93
CA SER A 51 -4.84 -27.06 7.01
C SER A 51 -3.84 -27.77 7.92
N PRO A 52 -4.05 -27.79 9.25
CA PRO A 52 -3.11 -28.43 10.17
C PRO A 52 -2.80 -29.89 9.81
N GLU A 53 -3.78 -30.60 9.24
CA GLU A 53 -3.60 -31.99 8.82
C GLU A 53 -2.62 -32.11 7.64
N SER A 54 -2.75 -31.25 6.64
CA SER A 54 -1.86 -31.23 5.47
C SER A 54 -0.49 -30.61 5.76
N ALA A 55 -0.37 -29.88 6.87
CA ALA A 55 0.90 -29.31 7.33
C ALA A 55 1.76 -30.27 8.18
N LYS A 56 1.25 -31.46 8.54
CA LYS A 56 2.03 -32.46 9.31
C LYS A 56 3.23 -32.91 8.50
N LYS A 57 4.41 -32.78 9.09
CA LYS A 57 5.66 -33.33 8.55
C LYS A 57 6.25 -34.35 9.51
N GLU A 58 6.93 -35.33 8.94
CA GLU A 58 7.80 -36.23 9.70
C GLU A 58 9.17 -35.58 9.82
N PHE A 59 9.71 -35.57 11.04
CA PHE A 59 11.05 -35.08 11.31
C PHE A 59 11.72 -35.97 12.34
N THR A 60 13.01 -36.24 12.12
CA THR A 60 13.80 -37.10 12.99
C THR A 60 14.54 -36.23 14.01
N VAL A 61 14.32 -36.51 15.30
CA VAL A 61 15.08 -35.89 16.40
C VAL A 61 15.71 -37.01 17.22
N ASN A 62 17.04 -37.04 17.30
CA ASN A 62 17.81 -38.06 18.04
C ASN A 62 17.42 -39.50 17.66
N GLY A 63 17.24 -39.78 16.37
CA GLY A 63 16.89 -41.12 15.86
C GLY A 63 15.44 -41.54 16.08
N ARG A 64 14.59 -40.69 16.66
CA ARG A 64 13.14 -40.91 16.79
C ARG A 64 12.39 -40.09 15.76
N ILE A 65 11.44 -40.72 15.06
CA ILE A 65 10.56 -40.05 14.10
C ILE A 65 9.42 -39.40 14.87
N PHE A 66 9.27 -38.09 14.71
CA PHE A 66 8.14 -37.33 15.21
C PHE A 66 7.29 -36.88 14.03
N ARG A 67 5.97 -37.01 14.17
CA ARG A 67 5.00 -36.45 13.23
C ARG A 67 4.29 -35.30 13.90
N GLY A 68 4.45 -34.09 13.36
CA GLY A 68 3.88 -32.89 13.95
C GLY A 68 3.76 -31.77 12.96
N VAL A 69 3.01 -30.73 13.35
CA VAL A 69 2.93 -29.50 12.57
C VAL A 69 4.11 -28.62 12.99
N PRO A 70 5.04 -28.29 12.09
CA PRO A 70 6.12 -27.36 12.40
C PRO A 70 5.55 -26.00 12.78
N HIS A 71 6.30 -25.18 13.52
CA HIS A 71 5.87 -23.83 13.88
C HIS A 71 5.44 -23.06 12.62
N GLN A 72 4.15 -22.75 12.54
CA GLN A 72 3.61 -21.97 11.42
C GLN A 72 3.87 -20.50 11.70
N PRO A 73 4.30 -19.73 10.68
CA PRO A 73 4.36 -18.28 10.82
C PRO A 73 2.95 -17.75 11.16
N LYS A 74 2.90 -16.57 11.79
CA LYS A 74 1.62 -15.86 11.94
C LYS A 74 0.97 -15.70 10.57
N ASN A 75 -0.35 -15.68 10.54
CA ASN A 75 -1.12 -15.51 9.32
C ASN A 75 -2.27 -14.53 9.58
N TYR A 76 -2.53 -13.67 8.60
CA TYR A 76 -3.46 -12.56 8.64
C TYR A 76 -4.53 -12.65 7.53
N PHE A 77 -4.67 -13.81 6.90
CA PHE A 77 -5.74 -14.10 5.96
C PHE A 77 -7.11 -13.78 6.58
N ASN A 78 -7.98 -13.12 5.81
CA ASN A 78 -9.29 -12.59 6.23
C ASN A 78 -9.26 -11.59 7.41
N LYS A 79 -8.09 -11.15 7.86
CA LYS A 79 -7.94 -10.10 8.88
C LYS A 79 -7.35 -8.82 8.31
N VAL A 80 -6.53 -8.96 7.28
CA VAL A 80 -5.88 -7.89 6.52
C VAL A 80 -6.00 -8.24 5.05
N GLU A 81 -6.38 -7.28 4.22
CA GLU A 81 -6.30 -7.39 2.78
C GLU A 81 -5.32 -6.36 2.23
N LEU A 82 -4.45 -6.79 1.32
CA LEU A 82 -3.58 -5.88 0.58
C LEU A 82 -4.26 -5.51 -0.72
N VAL A 83 -4.57 -4.22 -0.90
CA VAL A 83 -5.22 -3.71 -2.11
C VAL A 83 -4.17 -3.44 -3.18
N ALA A 84 -3.09 -2.74 -2.82
CA ALA A 84 -1.99 -2.39 -3.71
C ALA A 84 -0.66 -2.27 -2.93
N TYR A 85 0.46 -2.45 -3.61
CA TYR A 85 1.81 -2.21 -3.11
C TYR A 85 2.71 -1.58 -4.19
N SER A 86 3.77 -0.92 -3.72
CA SER A 86 4.91 -0.44 -4.51
C SER A 86 6.19 -0.57 -3.69
N LEU A 87 7.22 -1.24 -4.24
CA LEU A 87 8.50 -1.47 -3.59
C LEU A 87 9.58 -0.67 -4.32
N MET A 88 10.20 0.28 -3.62
CA MET A 88 11.28 1.13 -4.12
C MET A 88 12.58 0.78 -3.40
N PRO A 89 13.77 1.00 -3.99
CA PRO A 89 15.03 0.51 -3.44
C PRO A 89 15.23 0.77 -1.94
N ASN A 90 14.84 1.93 -1.41
CA ASN A 90 15.02 2.27 0.01
C ASN A 90 13.73 2.30 0.86
N HIS A 91 12.57 1.94 0.30
CA HIS A 91 11.30 1.99 1.03
C HIS A 91 10.18 1.17 0.37
N PHE A 92 9.09 0.95 1.09
CA PHE A 92 7.91 0.30 0.53
C PHE A 92 6.64 1.06 0.90
N HIS A 93 5.63 0.97 0.03
CA HIS A 93 4.28 1.47 0.25
C HIS A 93 3.27 0.33 0.13
N LEU A 94 2.30 0.30 1.03
CA LEU A 94 1.20 -0.65 1.05
C LEU A 94 -0.12 0.09 1.23
N LEU A 95 -1.09 -0.18 0.36
CA LEU A 95 -2.49 0.17 0.58
C LEU A 95 -3.20 -1.03 1.20
N VAL A 96 -3.58 -0.89 2.46
CA VAL A 96 -4.10 -1.99 3.29
C VAL A 96 -5.53 -1.71 3.73
N HIS A 97 -6.37 -2.74 3.67
CA HIS A 97 -7.70 -2.79 4.27
C HIS A 97 -7.67 -3.66 5.53
N GLN A 98 -7.96 -3.06 6.68
CA GLN A 98 -8.03 -3.75 7.96
C GLN A 98 -9.44 -4.33 8.16
N ILE A 99 -9.60 -5.65 8.03
CA ILE A 99 -10.89 -6.30 8.30
C ILE A 99 -11.13 -6.47 9.80
N THR A 100 -10.08 -6.79 10.55
CA THR A 100 -10.17 -7.01 12.01
C THR A 100 -9.27 -6.02 12.76
N LYS A 101 -9.82 -5.36 13.77
CA LYS A 101 -9.11 -4.44 14.65
C LYS A 101 -7.80 -5.04 15.17
N GLY A 102 -6.74 -4.26 15.12
CA GLY A 102 -5.39 -4.59 15.57
C GLY A 102 -4.58 -5.46 14.61
N SER A 103 -5.20 -5.94 13.52
CA SER A 103 -4.56 -6.89 12.61
C SER A 103 -3.47 -6.23 11.76
N SER A 104 -3.69 -5.03 11.20
CA SER A 104 -2.71 -4.34 10.36
C SER A 104 -1.44 -3.99 11.14
N GLN A 105 -1.58 -3.52 12.39
CA GLN A 105 -0.42 -3.27 13.25
C GLN A 105 0.40 -4.54 13.50
N SER A 106 -0.30 -5.64 13.80
CA SER A 106 0.36 -6.92 14.06
C SER A 106 1.03 -7.48 12.82
N PHE A 107 0.36 -7.37 11.66
CA PHE A 107 0.85 -7.78 10.35
C PHE A 107 2.12 -7.04 9.96
N ILE A 108 2.09 -5.70 9.95
CA ILE A 108 3.23 -4.89 9.51
C ILE A 108 4.43 -5.06 10.44
N ARG A 109 4.19 -5.20 11.74
CA ARG A 109 5.26 -5.53 12.70
C ARG A 109 5.90 -6.87 12.37
N SER A 110 5.09 -7.91 12.11
CA SER A 110 5.61 -9.22 11.74
C SER A 110 6.37 -9.19 10.41
N LEU A 111 5.85 -8.51 9.39
CA LEU A 111 6.51 -8.32 8.10
C LEU A 111 7.86 -7.61 8.25
N CYS A 112 7.89 -6.45 8.90
CA CYS A 112 9.11 -5.66 9.08
C CYS A 112 10.16 -6.40 9.91
N THR A 113 9.75 -7.10 10.98
CA THR A 113 10.68 -7.89 11.79
C THR A 113 11.29 -9.04 10.99
N ARG A 114 10.46 -9.84 10.32
CA ARG A 114 10.94 -10.99 9.52
C ARG A 114 11.87 -10.53 8.41
N TYR A 115 11.52 -9.44 7.72
CA TYR A 115 12.36 -8.88 6.66
C TYR A 115 13.67 -8.29 7.18
N SER A 116 13.65 -7.55 8.30
CA SER A 116 14.88 -7.02 8.90
C SER A 116 15.83 -8.14 9.29
N MET A 117 15.31 -9.26 9.83
CA MET A 117 16.13 -10.43 10.16
C MET A 117 16.76 -11.07 8.92
N TYR A 118 15.98 -11.24 7.85
CA TYR A 118 16.48 -11.73 6.57
C TYR A 118 17.60 -10.83 6.02
N PHE A 119 17.32 -9.54 5.87
CA PHE A 119 18.23 -8.57 5.29
C PHE A 119 19.53 -8.48 6.10
N ASN A 120 19.42 -8.39 7.44
CA ASN A 120 20.57 -8.35 8.32
C ASN A 120 21.41 -9.63 8.22
N LYS A 121 20.78 -10.80 8.10
CA LYS A 121 21.49 -12.06 7.91
C LYS A 121 22.20 -12.11 6.56
N LYS A 122 21.51 -11.77 5.46
CA LYS A 122 22.04 -11.80 4.09
C LYS A 122 23.23 -10.86 3.92
N TYR A 123 23.07 -9.62 4.38
CA TYR A 123 24.09 -8.56 4.25
C TYR A 123 25.03 -8.45 5.46
N GLN A 124 25.03 -9.45 6.35
CA GLN A 124 25.90 -9.52 7.54
C GLN A 124 25.86 -8.25 8.40
N ARG A 125 24.67 -7.65 8.52
CA ARG A 125 24.41 -6.43 9.29
C ARG A 125 23.88 -6.73 10.68
N THR A 126 24.01 -5.74 11.54
CA THR A 126 23.38 -5.69 12.85
C THR A 126 22.60 -4.37 13.01
N GLY A 127 21.65 -4.34 13.94
CA GLY A 127 20.85 -3.15 14.23
C GLY A 127 19.58 -3.02 13.39
N ALA A 128 18.97 -1.84 13.45
CA ALA A 128 17.71 -1.54 12.78
C ALA A 128 17.90 -1.41 11.25
N LEU A 129 16.97 -1.99 10.49
CA LEU A 129 16.88 -1.78 9.04
C LEU A 129 16.03 -0.55 8.70
N PHE A 130 14.91 -0.37 9.41
CA PHE A 130 13.93 0.68 9.15
C PHE A 130 14.09 1.90 10.06
N GLN A 131 13.67 3.08 9.58
CA GLN A 131 13.70 4.35 10.29
C GLN A 131 12.60 4.43 11.37
N GLY A 132 12.67 3.52 12.33
CA GLY A 132 11.73 3.40 13.44
C GLY A 132 10.40 2.73 13.06
N PRO A 133 9.31 3.02 13.79
CA PRO A 133 8.00 2.47 13.49
C PRO A 133 7.49 2.93 12.13
N TYR A 134 6.78 2.03 11.44
CA TYR A 134 6.10 2.34 10.18
C TYR A 134 5.13 3.53 10.33
N LYS A 135 4.92 4.24 9.23
CA LYS A 135 3.97 5.35 9.11
C LYS A 135 2.66 4.87 8.51
N SER A 136 1.55 5.48 8.94
CA SER A 136 0.21 5.13 8.51
C SER A 136 -0.68 6.36 8.40
N VAL A 137 -1.39 6.50 7.28
CA VAL A 137 -2.47 7.49 7.13
C VAL A 137 -3.76 6.74 6.82
N GLN A 138 -4.81 7.02 7.59
CA GLN A 138 -6.15 6.47 7.35
C GLN A 138 -6.76 7.14 6.12
N ILE A 139 -7.39 6.33 5.28
CA ILE A 139 -8.15 6.78 4.13
C ILE A 139 -9.62 6.63 4.50
N LYS A 140 -10.31 7.76 4.66
CA LYS A 140 -11.71 7.82 5.12
C LYS A 140 -12.71 7.63 3.99
N ASP A 141 -12.35 8.12 2.81
CA ASP A 141 -13.21 8.14 1.63
C ASP A 141 -12.66 7.22 0.55
N VAL A 142 -13.52 6.81 -0.39
CA VAL A 142 -13.13 5.89 -1.45
C VAL A 142 -12.30 6.60 -2.54
N SER A 143 -12.53 7.91 -2.76
CA SER A 143 -11.84 8.66 -3.83
C SER A 143 -10.31 8.72 -3.67
N PRO A 144 -9.75 8.99 -2.47
CA PRO A 144 -8.31 8.90 -2.26
C PRO A 144 -7.72 7.50 -2.48
N LEU A 145 -8.49 6.40 -2.40
CA LEU A 145 -8.00 5.06 -2.73
C LEU A 145 -7.59 4.96 -4.20
N LEU A 146 -8.40 5.55 -5.08
CA LEU A 146 -8.17 5.55 -6.52
C LEU A 146 -6.91 6.35 -6.88
N TYR A 147 -6.80 7.59 -6.37
CA TYR A 147 -5.63 8.44 -6.67
C TYR A 147 -4.35 7.92 -6.00
N LEU A 148 -4.47 7.31 -4.81
CA LEU A 148 -3.33 6.64 -4.19
C LEU A 148 -2.87 5.44 -5.02
N SER A 149 -3.77 4.63 -5.58
CA SER A 149 -3.35 3.51 -6.42
C SER A 149 -2.65 3.99 -7.69
N HIS A 150 -3.11 5.10 -8.28
CA HIS A 150 -2.40 5.80 -9.36
C HIS A 150 -0.98 6.14 -8.93
N TYR A 151 -0.82 6.87 -7.82
CA TYR A 151 0.48 7.23 -7.27
C TYR A 151 1.40 6.01 -7.06
N LEU A 152 0.88 4.92 -6.47
CA LEU A 152 1.66 3.71 -6.17
C LEU A 152 2.13 2.98 -7.43
N HIS A 153 1.31 2.97 -8.49
CA HIS A 153 1.64 2.27 -9.74
C HIS A 153 2.33 3.16 -10.75
N HIS A 154 2.39 4.47 -10.52
CA HIS A 154 3.05 5.41 -11.40
C HIS A 154 4.58 5.21 -11.33
N GLY A 155 5.08 4.32 -12.19
CA GLY A 155 6.49 4.08 -12.50
C GLY A 155 7.28 3.20 -11.53
N GLY A 156 6.67 2.20 -10.88
CA GLY A 156 7.41 1.22 -10.08
C GLY A 156 7.48 -0.16 -10.74
N ASP A 157 8.70 -0.67 -10.98
CA ASP A 157 8.92 -2.00 -11.57
C ASP A 157 8.45 -3.14 -10.65
N TYR A 158 8.58 -2.96 -9.33
CA TYR A 158 8.11 -3.90 -8.31
C TYR A 158 6.84 -3.39 -7.62
N SER A 159 5.75 -3.37 -8.37
CA SER A 159 4.45 -2.93 -7.88
C SER A 159 3.36 -3.95 -8.20
N SER A 160 2.21 -3.78 -7.55
CA SER A 160 0.99 -4.54 -7.83
C SER A 160 0.32 -4.19 -9.17
N TYR A 161 0.94 -3.38 -10.02
CA TYR A 161 0.32 -2.90 -11.26
C TYR A 161 -0.07 -4.05 -12.20
N GLN A 162 0.77 -5.10 -12.28
CA GLN A 162 0.46 -6.28 -13.11
C GLN A 162 -0.79 -7.03 -12.63
N GLU A 163 -1.03 -7.09 -11.32
CA GLU A 163 -2.24 -7.66 -10.73
C GLU A 163 -3.49 -6.84 -11.11
N PHE A 164 -3.36 -5.52 -11.26
CA PHE A 164 -4.46 -4.65 -11.71
C PHE A 164 -4.72 -4.76 -13.21
N LEU A 165 -3.69 -5.07 -14.01
CA LEU A 165 -3.82 -5.31 -15.44
C LEU A 165 -4.33 -6.72 -15.78
N GLY A 166 -4.42 -7.62 -14.79
CA GLY A 166 -4.76 -9.03 -14.99
C GLY A 166 -3.64 -9.85 -15.64
N LEU A 167 -2.42 -9.30 -15.71
CA LEU A 167 -1.23 -9.99 -16.25
C LEU A 167 -0.63 -10.97 -15.25
N LYS A 168 -0.94 -10.78 -13.96
CA LYS A 168 -0.50 -11.62 -12.85
C LYS A 168 -1.66 -11.84 -11.89
N GLU A 169 -2.01 -13.08 -11.62
CA GLU A 169 -3.05 -13.39 -10.64
C GLU A 169 -2.42 -13.83 -9.33
N THR A 170 -2.83 -13.21 -8.22
CA THR A 170 -2.40 -13.60 -6.88
C THR A 170 -3.61 -13.70 -5.95
N ALA A 171 -3.60 -14.71 -5.07
CA ALA A 171 -4.66 -14.89 -4.09
C ALA A 171 -4.67 -13.81 -2.99
N TRP A 172 -3.57 -13.08 -2.83
CA TRP A 172 -3.30 -12.21 -1.68
C TRP A 172 -3.31 -10.70 -1.99
N VAL A 173 -3.43 -10.30 -3.27
CA VAL A 173 -3.70 -8.91 -3.68
C VAL A 173 -5.19 -8.77 -4.04
N LYS A 174 -5.84 -7.71 -3.59
CA LYS A 174 -7.30 -7.46 -3.73
C LYS A 174 -7.57 -6.16 -4.51
N PRO A 175 -7.35 -6.14 -5.84
CA PRO A 175 -7.47 -4.92 -6.65
C PRO A 175 -8.92 -4.49 -6.89
N LYS A 176 -9.90 -5.37 -6.60
CA LYS A 176 -11.31 -5.21 -6.98
C LYS A 176 -11.93 -3.89 -6.52
N VAL A 177 -11.60 -3.41 -5.32
CA VAL A 177 -12.16 -2.16 -4.79
C VAL A 177 -11.80 -0.97 -5.69
N VAL A 178 -10.56 -0.91 -6.20
CA VAL A 178 -10.13 0.14 -7.13
C VAL A 178 -10.62 -0.14 -8.56
N LEU A 179 -10.55 -1.38 -9.03
CA LEU A 179 -11.03 -1.72 -10.37
C LEU A 179 -12.55 -1.50 -10.53
N SER A 180 -13.31 -1.49 -9.44
CA SER A 180 -14.74 -1.21 -9.44
C SER A 180 -15.08 0.18 -9.99
N PHE A 181 -14.17 1.16 -9.88
CA PHE A 181 -14.31 2.50 -10.47
C PHE A 181 -14.32 2.48 -11.99
N PHE A 182 -13.67 1.49 -12.60
CA PHE A 182 -13.53 1.38 -14.06
C PHE A 182 -14.53 0.39 -14.66
N ASN A 183 -15.22 -0.43 -13.86
CA ASN A 183 -16.15 -1.42 -14.37
C ASN A 183 -17.44 -0.82 -14.96
N LYS A 184 -17.71 0.45 -14.66
CA LYS A 184 -18.93 1.17 -15.06
C LYS A 184 -18.78 2.01 -16.34
N SER A 185 -17.58 2.09 -16.93
CA SER A 185 -17.39 2.84 -18.17
C SER A 185 -18.06 2.12 -19.35
N GLU A 186 -18.92 2.84 -20.08
CA GLU A 186 -19.48 2.38 -21.36
C GLU A 186 -18.42 2.35 -22.46
N ASN A 187 -17.46 3.27 -22.38
CA ASN A 187 -16.32 3.26 -23.28
C ASN A 187 -15.42 2.07 -22.92
N LYS A 188 -15.34 1.10 -23.84
CA LYS A 188 -14.53 -0.11 -23.69
C LYS A 188 -13.06 0.21 -23.40
N SER A 189 -12.54 1.31 -23.95
CA SER A 189 -11.16 1.76 -23.72
C SER A 189 -10.92 2.21 -22.27
N PHE A 190 -11.98 2.52 -21.53
CA PHE A 190 -11.94 2.97 -20.14
C PHE A 190 -12.58 1.98 -19.17
N LYS A 191 -12.92 0.77 -19.64
CA LYS A 191 -13.57 -0.26 -18.84
C LYS A 191 -12.55 -1.19 -18.18
N GLY A 192 -12.77 -1.53 -16.92
CA GLY A 192 -12.00 -2.52 -16.17
C GLY A 192 -10.48 -2.25 -16.18
N THR A 193 -9.69 -3.27 -16.52
CA THR A 193 -8.22 -3.19 -16.50
C THR A 193 -7.66 -2.22 -17.54
N THR A 194 -8.31 -2.08 -18.70
CA THR A 194 -7.89 -1.14 -19.75
C THR A 194 -8.07 0.31 -19.31
N GLY A 195 -9.19 0.62 -18.64
CA GLY A 195 -9.39 1.95 -18.08
C GLY A 195 -8.42 2.29 -16.97
N TYR A 196 -8.15 1.32 -16.09
CA TYR A 196 -7.13 1.50 -15.07
C TYR A 196 -5.75 1.76 -15.66
N LYS A 197 -5.37 1.02 -16.71
CA LYS A 197 -4.12 1.23 -17.45
C LYS A 197 -4.02 2.67 -17.97
N HIS A 198 -5.07 3.13 -18.67
CA HIS A 198 -5.11 4.49 -19.20
C HIS A 198 -5.01 5.53 -18.07
N PHE A 199 -5.70 5.29 -16.95
CA PHE A 199 -5.64 6.15 -15.79
C PHE A 199 -4.21 6.29 -15.26
N VAL A 200 -3.48 5.19 -15.03
CA VAL A 200 -2.10 5.23 -14.51
C VAL A 200 -1.11 5.84 -15.51
N GLU A 201 -1.27 5.56 -16.81
CA GLU A 201 -0.25 5.90 -17.83
C GLU A 201 -0.47 7.24 -18.53
N LYS A 202 -1.69 7.77 -18.53
CA LYS A 202 -2.08 8.91 -19.37
C LYS A 202 -2.84 10.01 -18.63
N TYR A 203 -3.54 9.68 -17.55
CA TYR A 203 -4.34 10.67 -16.84
C TYR A 203 -3.45 11.61 -16.03
N GLN A 204 -3.79 12.89 -16.03
CA GLN A 204 -3.11 13.90 -15.23
C GLN A 204 -4.07 14.39 -14.17
N LEU A 205 -3.69 14.22 -12.90
CA LEU A 205 -4.51 14.66 -11.78
C LEU A 205 -4.71 16.18 -11.81
N ASP A 206 -5.96 16.61 -11.63
CA ASP A 206 -6.28 18.02 -11.47
C ASP A 206 -5.85 18.56 -10.08
N SER A 207 -6.04 19.86 -9.84
CA SER A 207 -5.61 20.49 -8.60
C SER A 207 -6.31 19.94 -7.35
N LYS A 208 -7.61 19.62 -7.45
CA LYS A 208 -8.42 19.09 -6.35
C LYS A 208 -8.05 17.64 -6.05
N GLU A 209 -7.81 16.84 -7.09
CA GLU A 209 -7.37 15.46 -6.96
C GLU A 209 -5.96 15.37 -6.36
N LYS A 210 -5.06 16.28 -6.74
CA LYS A 210 -3.74 16.43 -6.13
C LYS A 210 -3.84 16.79 -4.65
N GLU A 211 -4.76 17.67 -4.26
CA GLU A 211 -4.99 18.03 -2.86
C GLU A 211 -5.47 16.82 -2.03
N LEU A 212 -6.43 16.06 -2.57
CA LEU A 212 -6.90 14.81 -1.94
C LEU A 212 -5.75 13.79 -1.78
N LEU A 213 -4.92 13.65 -2.81
CA LEU A 213 -3.77 12.75 -2.79
C LEU A 213 -2.72 13.21 -1.76
N GLN A 214 -2.44 14.52 -1.68
CA GLN A 214 -1.51 15.10 -0.70
C GLN A 214 -1.91 14.78 0.75
N GLY A 215 -3.21 14.68 1.02
CA GLY A 215 -3.72 14.30 2.33
C GLY A 215 -3.41 12.85 2.75
N VAL A 216 -3.07 11.97 1.80
CA VAL A 216 -2.87 10.53 2.05
C VAL A 216 -1.49 10.00 1.68
N ILE A 217 -0.71 10.70 0.85
CA ILE A 217 0.69 10.34 0.58
C ILE A 217 1.58 10.67 1.78
N LEU A 218 2.69 9.94 1.88
CA LEU A 218 3.63 10.02 2.99
C LEU A 218 4.98 10.64 2.61
N GLU A 219 5.14 10.92 1.32
CA GLU A 219 6.25 11.64 0.72
C GLU A 219 5.77 12.36 -0.55
N SER A 220 6.56 13.30 -1.06
CA SER A 220 6.22 14.01 -2.30
C SER A 220 6.34 13.08 -3.52
N GLU A 221 5.63 13.41 -4.61
CA GLU A 221 5.72 12.66 -5.86
C GLU A 221 7.16 12.62 -6.38
N SER A 222 7.87 13.74 -6.42
CA SER A 222 9.28 13.74 -6.84
C SER A 222 10.15 12.83 -5.96
N GLU A 223 9.96 12.84 -4.64
CA GLU A 223 10.69 11.98 -3.71
C GLU A 223 10.41 10.48 -3.95
N HIS A 224 9.18 10.15 -4.34
CA HIS A 224 8.77 8.80 -4.73
C HIS A 224 9.47 8.36 -6.03
N LEU A 225 9.54 9.26 -7.01
CA LEU A 225 10.03 8.97 -8.35
C LEU A 225 11.57 9.01 -8.48
N GLU A 226 12.25 9.92 -7.79
CA GLU A 226 13.71 10.17 -7.89
C GLU A 226 14.55 8.97 -7.42
N ARG A 227 14.03 8.20 -6.46
CA ARG A 227 14.75 7.08 -5.82
C ARG A 227 14.70 5.78 -6.62
N ARG A 228 14.16 5.85 -7.84
CA ARG A 228 14.07 4.72 -8.78
C ARG A 228 15.31 4.53 -9.63
N ASN A 229 16.12 5.59 -9.84
CA ASN A 229 17.25 5.48 -10.75
C ASN A 229 18.37 4.61 -10.13
N PRO A 230 18.67 3.42 -10.70
CA PRO A 230 19.76 2.57 -10.23
C PRO A 230 21.13 3.25 -10.33
N GLU A 231 21.28 4.29 -11.16
CA GLU A 231 22.52 5.05 -11.28
C GLU A 231 22.80 5.96 -10.07
N LEU A 232 21.76 6.43 -9.37
CA LEU A 232 21.87 7.24 -8.15
C LEU A 232 22.09 6.40 -6.89
N ALA A 233 21.92 5.07 -6.99
CA ALA A 233 22.06 4.11 -5.89
C ALA A 233 23.51 3.68 -5.58
N GLY A 234 24.50 4.17 -6.35
CA GLY A 234 25.92 3.87 -6.15
C GLY A 234 26.41 2.68 -6.99
N SER A 235 27.32 2.99 -7.93
CA SER A 235 28.26 2.11 -8.65
C SER A 235 28.02 0.59 -8.61
N LYS A 236 27.47 0.02 -9.69
CA LYS A 236 27.61 -1.41 -10.04
C LYS A 236 28.91 -1.66 -10.81
N PRO A 237 29.58 -2.82 -10.70
CA PRO A 237 30.27 -3.40 -11.83
C PRO A 237 29.32 -4.29 -12.64
N SER A 238 29.43 -4.16 -13.95
CA SER A 238 28.76 -4.90 -15.01
C SER A 238 29.05 -6.40 -15.02
N LYS A 239 28.05 -7.25 -15.34
CA LYS A 239 27.94 -7.98 -16.64
C LYS A 239 26.85 -9.05 -16.66
N GLU A 240 26.16 -9.07 -17.79
CA GLU A 240 25.58 -10.16 -18.60
C GLU A 240 24.88 -11.36 -17.95
N LEU A 241 23.61 -11.48 -18.34
CA LEU A 241 22.66 -12.56 -18.10
C LEU A 241 22.89 -13.68 -19.13
N HIS A 242 23.27 -14.87 -18.67
CA HIS A 242 23.01 -16.11 -19.39
C HIS A 242 22.06 -16.98 -18.57
N SER A 243 20.97 -17.37 -19.23
CA SER A 243 20.02 -18.37 -18.80
C SER A 243 20.68 -19.74 -18.73
N ASP A 244 20.55 -20.43 -17.61
CA ASP A 244 19.91 -21.76 -17.55
C ASP A 244 20.19 -22.44 -16.19
N THR A 245 19.26 -23.32 -15.82
CA THR A 245 19.29 -24.29 -14.70
C THR A 245 19.08 -23.78 -13.27
N VAL A 246 17.83 -23.95 -12.82
CA VAL A 246 17.46 -24.12 -11.40
C VAL A 246 17.92 -25.51 -10.95
N SER A 247 18.90 -25.57 -10.05
CA SER A 247 19.24 -26.80 -9.30
C SER A 247 19.19 -26.56 -7.79
N VAL A 248 18.24 -27.23 -7.16
CA VAL A 248 18.21 -27.79 -5.79
C VAL A 248 19.23 -27.23 -4.77
N LEU A 249 18.71 -26.57 -3.73
CA LEU A 249 19.45 -26.15 -2.55
C LEU A 249 19.87 -27.36 -1.69
N GLU A 250 21.18 -27.63 -1.61
CA GLU A 250 21.79 -28.42 -0.54
C GLU A 250 22.45 -27.53 0.52
N PRO A 251 22.56 -27.97 1.80
CA PRO A 251 22.98 -27.13 2.91
C PRO A 251 24.51 -27.06 3.05
N TRP A 252 25.08 -25.87 2.92
CA TRP A 252 26.52 -25.66 3.04
C TRP A 252 26.94 -25.15 4.42
N LEU A 253 27.68 -26.00 5.13
CA LEU A 253 28.56 -25.66 6.23
C LEU A 253 30.00 -25.68 5.68
N LYS A 254 30.52 -24.54 5.21
CA LYS A 254 31.97 -24.32 5.00
C LYS A 254 32.32 -22.86 5.28
N VAL A 255 33.13 -22.64 6.30
CA VAL A 255 33.68 -21.32 6.68
C VAL A 255 35.03 -21.16 5.96
N PRO A 256 35.28 -20.08 5.20
CA PRO A 256 36.59 -19.83 4.59
C PRO A 256 37.66 -19.40 5.61
N GLU A 257 38.89 -19.87 5.43
CA GLU A 257 40.05 -19.70 6.32
C GLU A 257 40.55 -18.25 6.52
N PHE A 258 39.91 -17.25 5.91
CA PHE A 258 40.30 -15.84 6.02
C PHE A 258 39.74 -15.09 7.26
N ILE A 259 38.90 -15.73 8.08
CA ILE A 259 38.32 -15.10 9.29
C ILE A 259 39.22 -15.26 10.53
N THR A 260 40.25 -16.10 10.49
CA THR A 260 41.14 -16.32 11.65
C THR A 260 42.08 -15.14 11.93
N ALA A 261 42.44 -14.34 10.92
CA ALA A 261 43.36 -13.21 11.10
C ALA A 261 42.70 -11.96 11.72
N ALA A 262 41.43 -11.68 11.43
CA ALA A 262 40.75 -10.48 11.94
C ALA A 262 40.34 -10.60 13.41
N VAL A 263 40.09 -11.82 13.90
CA VAL A 263 39.75 -12.08 15.32
C VAL A 263 41.00 -12.01 16.21
N ALA A 264 42.18 -12.37 15.70
CA ALA A 264 43.44 -12.30 16.44
C ALA A 264 43.92 -10.85 16.70
N ILE A 265 43.70 -9.93 15.74
CA ILE A 265 44.06 -8.51 15.89
C ILE A 265 43.12 -7.79 16.88
N PHE A 266 41.84 -8.19 16.93
CA PHE A 266 40.87 -7.59 17.84
C PHE A 266 41.07 -8.03 19.31
N ILE A 267 41.59 -9.23 19.55
CA ILE A 267 41.94 -9.71 20.91
C ILE A 267 43.23 -9.04 21.41
N LEU A 268 44.20 -8.73 20.53
CA LEU A 268 45.45 -8.05 20.89
C LEU A 268 45.24 -6.57 21.27
N LEU A 269 44.25 -5.90 20.67
CA LEU A 269 43.97 -4.48 20.96
C LEU A 269 43.17 -4.28 22.27
N PHE A 270 42.44 -5.31 22.73
CA PHE A 270 41.73 -5.28 24.01
C PHE A 270 42.62 -5.56 25.23
N THR A 271 43.76 -6.26 25.05
CA THR A 271 44.74 -6.48 26.13
C THR A 271 45.68 -5.29 26.36
N LEU A 272 45.75 -4.34 25.41
CA LEU A 272 46.63 -3.16 25.49
C LEU A 272 45.94 -1.88 26.02
N GLY A 273 44.66 -1.94 26.41
CA GLY A 273 44.04 -0.88 27.20
C GLY A 273 43.95 0.52 26.54
N ILE A 274 43.97 0.60 25.21
CA ILE A 274 43.86 1.87 24.49
C ILE A 274 42.37 2.20 24.27
N ARG A 275 41.82 3.05 25.14
CA ARG A 275 40.53 3.74 24.91
C ARG A 275 40.82 5.11 24.30
N ASN A 276 40.11 5.44 23.22
CA ASN A 276 40.17 6.65 22.39
C ASN A 276 41.14 6.62 21.21
N ILE A 277 40.60 6.36 20.03
CA ILE A 277 41.16 6.87 18.78
C ILE A 277 40.13 7.87 18.23
N TRP A 278 40.46 9.15 18.36
CA TRP A 278 39.84 10.24 17.62
C TRP A 278 40.36 10.18 16.18
N ALA A 279 39.46 10.11 15.20
CA ALA A 279 39.80 10.33 13.79
C ALA A 279 39.19 11.67 13.34
N PHE A 280 40.11 12.59 13.04
CA PHE A 280 39.94 13.94 12.54
C PHE A 280 39.09 13.97 11.26
N SER A 281 38.05 14.81 11.19
CA SER A 281 37.33 15.10 9.94
C SER A 281 37.80 16.45 9.41
N ALA A 282 38.43 16.43 8.22
CA ALA A 282 38.82 17.61 7.49
C ALA A 282 37.58 18.35 6.96
N LYS A 283 37.49 19.63 7.29
CA LYS A 283 36.41 20.54 6.95
C LYS A 283 36.67 21.15 5.57
N THR A 284 35.95 20.69 4.53
CA THR A 284 35.97 21.36 3.22
C THR A 284 34.82 22.36 3.17
N GLN A 285 35.18 23.65 3.10
CA GLN A 285 34.28 24.75 2.84
C GLN A 285 33.81 24.68 1.38
N ILE A 286 32.50 24.79 1.14
CA ILE A 286 31.97 25.20 -0.15
C ILE A 286 31.19 26.50 0.05
N THR A 287 31.65 27.48 -0.71
CA THR A 287 31.28 28.88 -0.73
C THR A 287 29.84 29.07 -1.23
N LYS A 288 29.11 29.93 -0.52
CA LYS A 288 27.77 30.39 -0.86
C LYS A 288 27.90 31.46 -1.96
N THR A 289 27.42 31.18 -3.17
CA THR A 289 27.24 32.22 -4.19
C THR A 289 25.76 32.53 -4.34
N GLN A 290 25.46 33.78 -4.04
CA GLN A 290 24.19 34.47 -4.09
C GLN A 290 24.03 35.06 -5.50
N ILE A 291 22.89 34.85 -6.16
CA ILE A 291 22.52 35.61 -7.37
C ILE A 291 21.18 36.28 -7.11
N ALA A 292 21.18 37.58 -7.41
CA ALA A 292 20.15 38.57 -7.14
C ALA A 292 18.98 38.50 -8.14
N ALA A 293 17.85 39.06 -7.69
CA ALA A 293 16.62 39.29 -8.43
C ALA A 293 16.72 40.50 -9.39
N VAL A 294 16.02 40.44 -10.52
CA VAL A 294 15.43 41.60 -11.25
C VAL A 294 14.26 41.08 -12.15
N PRO A 295 13.36 41.92 -12.70
CA PRO A 295 12.00 42.16 -12.20
C PRO A 295 10.88 41.67 -13.16
N SER A 296 9.63 41.78 -12.70
CA SER A 296 8.40 41.62 -13.49
C SER A 296 8.34 42.49 -14.75
N PRO A 297 7.51 42.07 -15.72
CA PRO A 297 6.53 43.01 -16.26
C PRO A 297 5.13 42.39 -16.31
N THR A 298 4.16 43.18 -15.82
CA THR A 298 2.77 43.17 -16.30
C THR A 298 2.58 44.50 -17.03
N PRO A 299 1.86 44.52 -18.16
CA PRO A 299 0.54 45.14 -18.09
C PRO A 299 -0.53 44.32 -18.83
N ALA A 300 -1.76 44.61 -18.42
CA ALA A 300 -3.02 44.00 -18.80
C ALA A 300 -3.44 44.24 -20.26
N VAL A 301 -4.27 43.33 -20.78
CA VAL A 301 -5.31 43.63 -21.78
C VAL A 301 -6.59 42.89 -21.36
N SER A 302 -7.70 43.59 -21.46
CA SER A 302 -9.03 43.26 -20.97
C SER A 302 -9.89 42.53 -22.02
N GLY A 303 -10.83 41.71 -21.53
CA GLY A 303 -12.19 41.60 -22.07
C GLY A 303 -12.42 40.64 -23.23
N ILE A 304 -12.96 39.45 -22.93
CA ILE A 304 -13.99 38.76 -23.72
C ILE A 304 -14.98 38.14 -22.75
N GLU A 305 -16.26 38.43 -22.96
CA GLU A 305 -17.42 37.89 -22.23
C GLU A 305 -17.58 36.38 -22.43
N ASP A 306 -17.70 35.62 -21.35
CA ASP A 306 -18.14 34.23 -21.38
C ASP A 306 -19.67 34.15 -21.27
N THR A 307 -20.34 33.86 -22.38
CA THR A 307 -21.73 33.37 -22.37
C THR A 307 -21.74 31.92 -21.89
N LYS A 308 -22.31 31.70 -20.71
CA LYS A 308 -22.64 30.40 -20.11
C LYS A 308 -23.58 29.58 -21.02
N PRO A 309 -23.25 28.32 -21.38
CA PRO A 309 -24.26 27.34 -21.78
C PRO A 309 -24.87 26.70 -20.53
N ASP A 310 -26.19 26.52 -20.55
CA ASP A 310 -26.99 25.80 -19.56
C ASP A 310 -26.53 24.32 -19.46
N PRO A 311 -26.43 23.71 -18.26
CA PRO A 311 -26.09 22.29 -18.17
C PRO A 311 -27.28 21.44 -18.63
N ALA A 312 -27.05 20.63 -19.66
CA ALA A 312 -27.92 19.55 -20.10
C ALA A 312 -28.12 18.49 -18.98
N PRO A 313 -29.16 17.63 -19.06
CA PRO A 313 -29.65 16.82 -17.94
C PRO A 313 -28.57 15.89 -17.38
N GLN A 314 -28.38 15.90 -16.06
CA GLN A 314 -27.48 14.97 -15.37
C GLN A 314 -28.17 13.62 -15.18
N ASP A 315 -27.54 12.56 -15.67
CA ASP A 315 -28.02 11.19 -15.52
C ASP A 315 -28.01 10.77 -14.04
N LYS A 316 -29.12 10.17 -13.59
CA LYS A 316 -29.40 9.87 -12.18
C LYS A 316 -29.09 8.41 -11.87
N ILE A 317 -28.13 8.19 -10.99
CA ILE A 317 -27.72 6.85 -10.53
C ILE A 317 -28.79 6.28 -9.61
N MET A 318 -29.22 5.02 -9.81
CA MET A 318 -30.16 4.34 -8.91
C MET A 318 -29.46 3.26 -8.07
N VAL A 319 -29.94 3.04 -6.84
CA VAL A 319 -29.52 1.94 -5.95
C VAL A 319 -30.74 1.15 -5.54
N ALA A 320 -30.66 -0.18 -5.55
CA ALA A 320 -31.73 -1.05 -5.07
C ALA A 320 -31.43 -1.63 -3.70
N ILE A 321 -32.48 -1.82 -2.92
CA ILE A 321 -32.42 -2.50 -1.63
C ILE A 321 -32.31 -4.01 -1.86
N LYS A 322 -31.39 -4.65 -1.15
CA LYS A 322 -31.22 -6.10 -1.13
C LYS A 322 -31.10 -6.61 0.30
N ILE A 323 -32.15 -7.29 0.76
CA ILE A 323 -32.25 -7.84 2.11
C ILE A 323 -31.97 -9.35 2.03
N THR A 324 -30.86 -9.77 2.62
CA THR A 324 -30.41 -11.18 2.59
C THR A 324 -30.46 -11.88 3.96
N ASP A 325 -30.84 -11.14 5.00
CA ASP A 325 -30.90 -11.62 6.39
C ASP A 325 -32.32 -11.95 6.88
N GLY A 326 -33.31 -11.95 5.97
CA GLY A 326 -34.69 -12.33 6.26
C GLY A 326 -35.56 -11.25 6.90
N ALA A 327 -35.08 -9.99 6.99
CA ALA A 327 -35.89 -8.86 7.40
C ALA A 327 -36.92 -8.44 6.31
N GLU A 328 -38.04 -7.85 6.70
CA GLU A 328 -39.08 -7.39 5.76
C GLU A 328 -38.76 -6.01 5.14
N SER A 329 -37.98 -5.18 5.83
CA SER A 329 -37.59 -3.83 5.38
C SER A 329 -36.25 -3.38 6.02
N VAL A 330 -35.60 -2.38 5.41
CA VAL A 330 -34.45 -1.66 5.96
C VAL A 330 -34.85 -0.24 6.37
N ASN A 331 -34.28 0.25 7.47
CA ASN A 331 -34.56 1.60 7.95
C ASN A 331 -33.82 2.65 7.11
N VAL A 332 -34.55 3.70 6.71
CA VAL A 332 -33.99 4.96 6.18
C VAL A 332 -33.82 5.95 7.35
N ARG A 333 -32.63 6.53 7.49
CA ARG A 333 -32.26 7.36 8.65
C ARG A 333 -31.87 8.77 8.26
N GLN A 334 -32.03 9.71 9.20
CA GLN A 334 -31.68 11.12 8.98
C GLN A 334 -30.16 11.37 8.87
N GLU A 335 -29.36 10.58 9.57
CA GLU A 335 -27.89 10.63 9.57
C GLU A 335 -27.31 9.21 9.32
N PRO A 336 -26.05 9.10 8.84
CA PRO A 336 -25.38 7.82 8.56
C PRO A 336 -24.95 7.07 9.85
N ALA A 337 -25.90 6.78 10.73
CA ALA A 337 -25.67 6.13 12.01
C ALA A 337 -26.85 5.26 12.44
N VAL A 338 -26.56 4.08 13.01
CA VAL A 338 -27.60 3.13 13.47
C VAL A 338 -28.52 3.73 14.54
N LYS A 339 -28.01 4.69 15.33
CA LYS A 339 -28.77 5.37 16.40
C LYS A 339 -29.53 6.61 15.94
N SER A 340 -29.35 7.04 14.69
CA SER A 340 -30.03 8.22 14.13
C SER A 340 -31.55 8.01 14.09
N GLN A 341 -32.31 9.11 14.16
CA GLN A 341 -33.74 9.10 13.93
C GLN A 341 -34.08 8.37 12.62
N LYS A 342 -35.04 7.46 12.72
CA LYS A 342 -35.65 6.78 11.58
C LYS A 342 -36.64 7.73 10.93
N ILE A 343 -36.45 7.97 9.64
CA ILE A 343 -37.30 8.86 8.84
C ILE A 343 -38.12 8.10 7.80
N GLY A 344 -37.82 6.81 7.59
CA GLY A 344 -38.59 5.93 6.72
C GLY A 344 -38.14 4.47 6.78
N GLU A 345 -38.73 3.66 5.91
CA GLU A 345 -38.36 2.27 5.66
C GLU A 345 -38.32 2.04 4.14
N ALA A 346 -37.48 1.12 3.71
CA ALA A 346 -37.39 0.68 2.33
C ALA A 346 -37.47 -0.84 2.24
N LYS A 347 -38.24 -1.36 1.29
CA LYS A 347 -38.43 -2.81 1.09
C LYS A 347 -37.42 -3.39 0.11
N ASP A 348 -37.24 -4.70 0.17
CA ASP A 348 -36.40 -5.42 -0.80
C ASP A 348 -36.84 -5.12 -2.24
N GLY A 349 -35.87 -4.82 -3.12
CA GLY A 349 -36.09 -4.43 -4.50
C GLY A 349 -36.51 -2.97 -4.74
N GLU A 350 -36.81 -2.17 -3.72
CA GLU A 350 -37.07 -0.74 -3.91
C GLU A 350 -35.81 0.00 -4.37
N THR A 351 -35.99 1.03 -5.20
CA THR A 351 -34.88 1.79 -5.80
C THR A 351 -34.91 3.25 -5.39
N PHE A 352 -33.72 3.84 -5.21
CA PHE A 352 -33.56 5.26 -4.86
C PHE A 352 -32.46 5.91 -5.70
N GLU A 353 -32.60 7.21 -5.97
CA GLU A 353 -31.56 8.00 -6.61
C GLU A 353 -30.39 8.17 -5.62
N PHE A 354 -29.20 7.75 -6.04
CA PHE A 354 -27.98 7.82 -5.25
C PHE A 354 -27.39 9.23 -5.26
N VAL A 355 -27.09 9.72 -4.07
CA VAL A 355 -26.50 11.06 -3.88
C VAL A 355 -25.03 10.94 -3.48
N SER A 356 -24.73 10.19 -2.42
CA SER A 356 -23.37 10.05 -1.90
C SER A 356 -23.21 8.79 -1.03
N VAL A 357 -21.99 8.44 -0.66
CA VAL A 357 -21.71 7.37 0.32
C VAL A 357 -20.78 7.91 1.40
N ASN A 358 -21.13 7.68 2.66
CA ASN A 358 -20.37 8.11 3.82
C ASN A 358 -20.36 7.00 4.89
N SER A 359 -19.18 6.55 5.29
CA SER A 359 -18.98 5.66 6.44
C SER A 359 -19.85 4.39 6.43
N GLY A 360 -20.01 3.76 5.26
CA GLY A 360 -20.84 2.55 5.11
C GLY A 360 -22.35 2.81 5.05
N TRP A 361 -22.77 4.06 4.82
CA TRP A 361 -24.15 4.46 4.55
C TRP A 361 -24.23 5.18 3.21
N TYR A 362 -25.28 4.86 2.45
CA TYR A 362 -25.60 5.54 1.20
C TYR A 362 -26.61 6.62 1.50
N GLU A 363 -26.30 7.84 1.08
CA GLU A 363 -27.26 8.91 0.96
C GLU A 363 -28.07 8.71 -0.32
N VAL A 364 -29.38 8.68 -0.17
CA VAL A 364 -30.34 8.47 -1.25
C VAL A 364 -31.40 9.55 -1.23
N LYS A 365 -31.90 9.92 -2.40
CA LYS A 365 -32.99 10.88 -2.54
C LYS A 365 -34.34 10.18 -2.36
N LEU A 366 -35.15 10.72 -1.46
CA LEU A 366 -36.49 10.23 -1.16
C LEU A 366 -37.52 10.86 -2.11
N THR A 367 -38.72 10.28 -2.15
CA THR A 367 -39.80 10.69 -3.05
C THR A 367 -40.30 12.12 -2.80
N ASP A 368 -40.11 12.64 -1.58
CA ASP A 368 -40.42 14.03 -1.20
C ASP A 368 -39.31 15.03 -1.56
N GLY A 369 -38.21 14.56 -2.18
CA GLY A 369 -37.06 15.37 -2.56
C GLY A 369 -36.01 15.58 -1.47
N SER A 370 -36.25 15.09 -0.25
CA SER A 370 -35.27 15.09 0.84
C SER A 370 -34.22 13.96 0.69
N SER A 371 -33.14 14.02 1.46
CA SER A 371 -32.13 12.95 1.52
C SER A 371 -32.32 12.08 2.76
N GLY A 372 -32.05 10.78 2.61
CA GLY A 372 -31.99 9.82 3.72
C GLY A 372 -30.82 8.86 3.58
N PHE A 373 -30.43 8.23 4.69
CA PHE A 373 -29.29 7.33 4.76
C PHE A 373 -29.71 5.88 4.97
N ILE A 374 -29.19 4.99 4.13
CA ILE A 374 -29.43 3.54 4.18
C ILE A 374 -28.09 2.81 4.28
N SER A 375 -28.01 1.78 5.13
CA SER A 375 -26.76 1.05 5.35
C SER A 375 -26.30 0.30 4.10
N ALA A 376 -25.04 0.44 3.73
CA ALA A 376 -24.40 -0.17 2.56
C ALA A 376 -24.57 -1.70 2.47
N ARG A 377 -24.69 -2.37 3.62
CA ARG A 377 -24.91 -3.83 3.69
C ARG A 377 -26.22 -4.31 3.03
N TYR A 378 -27.17 -3.40 2.78
CA TYR A 378 -28.48 -3.69 2.22
C TYR A 378 -28.69 -3.08 0.84
N LEU A 379 -27.63 -2.62 0.17
CA LEU A 379 -27.74 -1.93 -1.10
C LEU A 379 -26.91 -2.61 -2.17
N GLU A 380 -27.54 -2.80 -3.32
CA GLU A 380 -26.91 -3.21 -4.57
C GLU A 380 -27.11 -2.08 -5.58
N VAL A 381 -26.04 -1.66 -6.26
CA VAL A 381 -26.15 -0.62 -7.30
C VAL A 381 -26.81 -1.25 -8.51
N VAL A 382 -27.99 -0.77 -8.90
CA VAL A 382 -28.71 -1.23 -10.08
C VAL A 382 -28.54 -0.14 -11.14
N GLY A 383 -27.85 -0.47 -12.24
CA GLY A 383 -27.65 0.46 -13.35
C GLY A 383 -28.98 0.96 -13.93
N GLU A 384 -28.91 2.05 -14.69
CA GLU A 384 -30.05 2.81 -15.21
C GLU A 384 -31.17 1.96 -15.82
N ASN A 385 -32.42 2.33 -15.54
CA ASN A 385 -33.54 2.06 -16.44
C ASN A 385 -33.48 3.10 -17.57
N ASN A 386 -33.43 2.61 -18.82
CA ASN A 386 -33.54 3.38 -20.06
C ASN A 386 -34.59 4.50 -20.02
#